data_AF-A0A410MCD4-F1
#
_entry.id   AF-A0A410MCD4-F1
#
_cell.length_a   1.000
_cell.length_b   1.000
_cell.length_c   1.000
_cell.angle_alpha   90.00
_cell.angle_beta   90.00
_cell.angle_gamma   90.00
#
_symmetry.space_group_name_H-M   'P 1'
#
loop_
_entity.id
_entity.type
_entity.pdbx_description
1 polymer ?
#
loop_
_entity_poly.entity_id
_entity_poly.type
_entity_poly.pdbx_seq_one_letter_code
_entity_poly.pdbx_strand_id
1 'polypeptide(L)' 'MNLSPTRLSEGVEERRNHLIHKLWTMGYTEDCVGKRTDDMTLTELEQIHINLRCQIARRMEP' A
#
# COMPACT_ATOMS: atom_id res chain seq x y z
N MET A 1 -11.37 0.87 -26.14
CA MET A 1 -10.77 2.22 -26.10
C MET A 1 -9.30 2.06 -25.76
N ASN A 2 -8.38 2.52 -26.61
CA ASN A 2 -6.97 2.63 -26.26
C ASN A 2 -6.78 3.94 -25.50
N LEU A 3 -6.88 3.89 -24.17
CA LEU A 3 -6.57 5.02 -23.30
C LEU A 3 -5.07 4.95 -23.01
N SER A 4 -4.31 5.87 -23.62
CA SER A 4 -2.92 6.09 -23.26
C SER A 4 -2.86 6.50 -21.77
N PRO A 5 -1.90 5.97 -20.99
CA PRO A 5 -1.69 6.41 -19.62
C PRO A 5 -1.53 7.93 -19.58
N THR A 6 -2.23 8.55 -18.64
CA THR A 6 -1.99 9.95 -18.27
C THR A 6 -0.86 10.03 -17.25
N ARG A 7 -0.23 11.19 -17.12
CA ARG A 7 0.76 11.45 -16.05
C ARG A 7 0.18 11.20 -14.65
N LEU A 8 -1.13 11.39 -14.48
CA LEU A 8 -1.81 11.09 -13.22
C LEU A 8 -1.86 9.57 -12.96
N SER A 9 -2.27 8.78 -13.96
CA SER A 9 -2.28 7.32 -13.82
C SER A 9 -0.89 6.76 -13.57
N GLU A 10 0.14 7.27 -14.24
CA GLU A 10 1.53 6.87 -13.98
C GLU A 10 1.93 7.16 -12.52
N GLY A 11 1.66 8.37 -12.03
CA GLY A 11 1.96 8.72 -10.64
C GLY A 11 1.19 7.89 -9.61
N VAL A 12 -0.06 7.50 -9.91
CA VAL A 12 -0.86 6.58 -9.07
C VAL A 12 -0.22 5.19 -9.03
N GLU A 13 0.19 4.66 -10.18
CA GLU A 13 0.84 3.35 -10.28
C GLU A 13 2.20 3.33 -9.56
N GLU A 14 3.03 4.36 -9.77
CA GLU A 14 4.32 4.51 -9.07
C GLU A 14 4.13 4.54 -7.55
N ARG A 15 3.16 5.32 -7.07
CA ARG A 15 2.84 5.39 -5.65
C ARG A 15 2.31 4.05 -5.11
N ARG A 16 1.48 3.34 -5.88
CA ARG A 16 0.99 2.02 -5.52
C ARG A 16 2.15 1.04 -5.32
N ASN A 17 3.03 0.94 -6.32
CA ASN A 17 4.18 0.03 -6.31
C ASN A 17 5.12 0.34 -5.14
N HIS A 18 5.36 1.62 -4.86
CA HIS A 18 6.15 2.04 -3.69
C HIS A 18 5.55 1.58 -2.37
N LEU A 19 4.23 1.69 -2.21
CA LEU A 19 3.55 1.26 -0.98
C LEU A 19 3.55 -0.26 -0.84
N ILE A 20 3.33 -1.01 -1.93
CA ILE A 20 3.41 -2.46 -1.94
C ILE A 20 4.77 -2.92 -1.41
N HIS A 21 5.87 -2.38 -1.94
CA HIS A 21 7.22 -2.70 -1.46
C HIS A 21 7.42 -2.35 0.02
N LYS A 22 6.96 -1.17 0.46
CA LYS A 22 7.02 -0.80 1.88
C LYS A 22 6.26 -1.78 2.77
N LEU A 23 5.05 -2.17 2.38
CA LEU A 23 4.25 -3.13 3.15
C LEU A 23 4.93 -4.49 3.23
N TRP A 24 5.52 -4.97 2.13
CA TRP A 24 6.33 -6.20 2.13
C TRP A 24 7.52 -6.11 3.08
N THR A 25 8.24 -4.99 3.12
CA THR A 25 9.34 -4.81 4.10
C THR A 25 8.86 -4.77 5.55
N MET A 26 7.59 -4.45 5.78
CA MET A 26 6.94 -4.51 7.09
C MET A 26 6.33 -5.89 7.40
N GLY A 27 6.46 -6.87 6.49
CA GLY A 27 5.91 -8.22 6.62
C GLY A 27 4.42 -8.32 6.31
N TYR A 28 3.84 -7.34 5.61
CA TYR A 28 2.43 -7.32 5.23
C TYR A 28 2.28 -7.55 3.71
N THR A 29 1.71 -8.70 3.34
CA THR A 29 1.53 -9.13 1.93
C THR A 29 0.08 -9.41 1.55
N GLU A 30 -0.79 -9.62 2.53
CA GLU A 30 -2.19 -10.01 2.36
C GLU A 30 -3.02 -9.48 3.54
N ASP A 31 -4.29 -9.16 3.31
CA ASP A 31 -5.23 -8.80 4.37
C ASP A 31 -5.94 -10.01 5.00
N CYS A 32 -6.81 -9.75 5.98
CA CYS A 32 -7.52 -10.81 6.70
C CYS A 32 -8.60 -11.53 5.88
N VAL A 33 -8.93 -11.05 4.68
CA VAL A 33 -9.90 -11.69 3.77
C VAL A 33 -9.22 -12.35 2.58
N GLY A 34 -7.88 -12.40 2.56
CA GLY A 34 -7.09 -13.04 1.51
C GLY A 34 -6.75 -12.13 0.33
N LYS A 35 -6.98 -10.82 0.43
CA LYS A 35 -6.63 -9.87 -0.63
C LYS A 35 -5.14 -9.57 -0.58
N ARG A 36 -4.43 -9.84 -1.67
CA ARG A 36 -3.00 -9.54 -1.78
C ARG A 36 -2.77 -8.05 -1.99
N THR A 37 -1.64 -7.53 -1.52
CA THR A 37 -1.25 -6.12 -1.72
C THR A 37 -1.20 -5.71 -3.19
N ASP A 38 -0.89 -6.65 -4.09
CA ASP A 38 -0.86 -6.43 -5.54
C ASP A 38 -2.25 -6.09 -6.12
N ASP A 39 -3.31 -6.60 -5.49
CA ASP A 39 -4.71 -6.43 -5.91
C ASP A 39 -5.40 -5.25 -5.20
N MET A 40 -4.68 -4.54 -4.31
CA MET A 40 -5.22 -3.43 -3.55
C MET A 40 -5.17 -2.10 -4.32
N THR A 41 -6.17 -1.28 -4.10
CA THR A 41 -6.20 0.11 -4.53
C THR A 41 -5.17 0.93 -3.76
N LEU A 42 -4.76 2.07 -4.34
CA LEU A 42 -3.84 2.99 -3.69
C LEU A 42 -4.32 3.42 -2.29
N THR A 43 -5.61 3.74 -2.14
CA THR A 43 -6.19 4.18 -0.88
C THR A 43 -6.15 3.10 0.20
N GLU A 44 -6.41 1.83 -0.16
CA GLU A 44 -6.29 0.70 0.77
C GLU A 44 -4.85 0.57 1.28
N LEU A 45 -3.87 0.62 0.37
CA LEU A 45 -2.45 0.51 0.72
C LEU A 45 -1.98 1.66 1.63
N GLU A 46 -2.45 2.89 1.38
CA GLU A 46 -2.12 4.04 2.23
C GLU A 46 -2.70 3.88 3.64
N GLN A 47 -3.97 3.45 3.75
CA GLN A 47 -4.61 3.24 5.04
C GLN A 47 -3.91 2.14 5.84
N ILE A 48 -3.55 1.03 5.19
CA ILE A 48 -2.80 -0.07 5.81
C ILE A 48 -1.42 0.43 6.29
N HIS A 49 -0.70 1.17 5.44
CA HIS A 49 0.61 1.70 5.79
C HIS A 49 0.55 2.64 7.02
N ILE A 50 -0.45 3.54 7.07
CA ILE A 50 -0.68 4.41 8.23
C ILE A 50 -0.95 3.56 9.47
N ASN A 51 -1.86 2.59 9.37
CA ASN A 51 -2.24 1.74 10.50
C ASN A 51 -1.04 0.95 11.05
N LEU A 52 -0.23 0.35 10.19
CA LEU A 52 0.98 -0.38 10.59
C LEU A 52 2.00 0.54 11.27
N ARG A 53 2.24 1.73 10.72
CA ARG A 53 3.14 2.71 11.35
C ARG A 53 2.65 3.13 12.74
N CYS A 54 1.35 3.37 12.90
CA CYS A 54 0.77 3.68 14.21
C CYS A 54 0.90 2.51 15.20
N GLN A 55 0.72 1.26 14.74
CA GLN A 55 0.91 0.08 15.58
C GLN A 55 2.37 -0.07 16.04
N ILE A 56 3.33 0.12 15.12
CA ILE A 56 4.76 0.07 15.44
C ILE A 56 5.11 1.15 16.47
N ALA A 57 4.65 2.39 16.26
CA ALA A 57 4.89 3.49 17.19
C ALA A 57 4.36 3.18 18.60
N ARG A 58 3.11 2.69 18.71
CA ARG A 58 2.51 2.32 20.00
C ARG A 58 3.22 1.17 20.73
N ARG A 59 3.92 0.29 20.01
CA ARG A 59 4.72 -0.79 20.61
C ARG A 59 6.09 -0.31 21.11
N MET A 60 6.54 0.84 20.64
CA MET A 60 7.82 1.46 21.03
C MET A 60 7.66 2.52 22.12
N GLU A 61 6.44 2.81 22.56
CA GLU A 61 6.21 3.64 23.74
C GLU A 61 6.59 2.84 25.01
N PRO A 62 7.51 3.36 25.85
CA PRO A 62 8.04 2.66 27.03
C PRO A 62 7.03 2.53 28.17
#